data_AF-A0A8T6ULQ5-F1
#
_entry.id   AF-A0A8T6ULQ5-F1
#
_cell.length_a   1.000
_cell.length_b   1.000
_cell.length_c   1.000
_cell.angle_alpha   90.00
_cell.angle_beta   90.00
_cell.angle_gamma   90.00
#
_symmetry.space_group_name_H-M   'P 1'
#
loop_
_entity.id
_entity.type
_entity.pdbx_description
1 polymer ?
#
loop_
_entity_poly.entity_id
_entity_poly.type
_entity_poly.pdbx_seq_one_letter_code
_entity_poly.pdbx_strand_id
1 'polypeptide(L)'
;MRKVNVVAKVIQKSDPREVYSRARDETYKIADSIVSDETGTIKLTLWNEQIDRVNVNDTVKIENGYITSFRDEVQLNVGRYGRLSII
;
A
#
# COMPACT_ATOMS: atom_id res chain seq x y z
N MET A 1 0.52 -12.99 -6.12
CA MET A 1 -0.74 -13.56 -5.57
C MET A 1 -1.88 -12.55 -5.74
N ARG A 2 -3.11 -12.98 -5.97
CA ARG A 2 -4.29 -12.11 -6.12
C ARG A 2 -5.31 -12.46 -5.02
N LYS A 3 -6.04 -11.47 -4.49
CA LYS A 3 -6.98 -11.58 -3.35
C LYS A 3 -6.32 -11.82 -1.99
N VAL A 4 -5.45 -10.90 -1.59
CA VAL A 4 -4.87 -10.87 -0.24
C VAL A 4 -5.79 -10.08 0.68
N ASN A 5 -6.23 -10.69 1.77
CA ASN A 5 -6.95 -10.03 2.85
C ASN A 5 -6.07 -10.09 4.09
N VAL A 6 -5.72 -8.94 4.66
CA VAL A 6 -4.82 -8.87 5.81
C VAL A 6 -5.19 -7.69 6.70
N VAL A 7 -4.99 -7.86 8.00
CA VAL A 7 -5.01 -6.78 8.99
C VAL A 7 -3.59 -6.61 9.48
N ALA A 8 -3.05 -5.39 9.37
CA ALA A 8 -1.67 -5.13 9.73
C ALA A 8 -1.52 -3.71 10.28
N LYS A 9 -0.54 -3.51 11.16
CA LYS A 9 -0.21 -2.21 11.73
C LYS A 9 0.83 -1.50 10.88
N VAL A 10 0.62 -0.22 10.60
CA VAL A 10 1.59 0.63 9.90
C VAL A 10 2.71 0.99 10.87
N ILE A 11 3.92 0.54 10.58
CA ILE A 11 5.09 0.80 11.42
C ILE A 11 5.98 1.92 10.86
N GLN A 12 5.97 2.11 9.54
CA GLN A 12 6.75 3.15 8.86
C GLN A 12 6.01 3.66 7.64
N LYS A 13 6.27 4.92 7.28
CA LYS A 13 5.74 5.58 6.09
C LYS A 13 6.80 6.53 5.55
N SER A 14 7.10 6.44 4.26
CA SER A 14 8.02 7.34 3.56
C SER A 14 7.34 8.65 3.19
N ASP A 15 8.14 9.64 2.83
CA ASP A 15 7.62 10.84 2.20
C ASP A 15 6.92 10.51 0.86
N PRO A 16 5.85 11.24 0.50
CA PRO A 16 5.18 11.09 -0.78
C PRO A 16 6.11 11.47 -1.94
N ARG A 17 6.08 10.69 -3.01
CA ARG A 17 6.76 10.98 -4.28
C ARG A 17 5.78 10.93 -5.44
N GLU A 18 6.11 11.64 -6.51
CA GLU A 18 5.31 11.65 -7.73
C GLU A 18 5.85 10.61 -8.73
N VAL A 19 4.93 9.92 -9.39
CA VAL A 19 5.22 8.97 -10.47
C VAL A 19 4.35 9.28 -11.68
N TYR A 20 4.99 9.47 -12.82
CA TYR A 20 4.29 9.71 -14.07
C TYR A 20 3.92 8.38 -14.76
N SER A 21 2.63 8.20 -15.03
CA SER A 21 2.08 7.05 -15.73
C SER A 21 1.91 7.33 -17.21
N ARG A 22 2.81 6.80 -18.04
CA ARG A 22 2.73 6.89 -19.50
C ARG A 22 1.44 6.28 -20.08
N ALA A 23 0.88 5.27 -19.42
CA ALA A 23 -0.32 4.57 -19.91
C ALA A 23 -1.61 5.38 -19.75
N ARG A 24 -1.61 6.37 -18.84
CA ARG A 24 -2.77 7.22 -18.57
C ARG A 24 -2.51 8.70 -18.78
N ASP A 25 -1.29 9.05 -19.18
CA ASP A 25 -0.81 10.42 -19.30
C ASP A 25 -1.12 11.27 -18.06
N GLU A 26 -0.87 10.69 -16.88
CA GLU A 26 -1.26 11.25 -15.58
C GLU A 26 -0.15 11.04 -14.54
N THR A 27 0.03 12.01 -13.64
CA THR A 27 0.95 11.93 -12.51
C THR A 27 0.20 11.48 -11.25
N TYR A 28 0.71 10.45 -10.59
CA TYR A 28 0.17 9.95 -9.32
C TYR A 28 1.11 10.28 -8.17
N LYS A 29 0.55 10.51 -6.99
CA LYS A 29 1.32 10.53 -5.74
C LYS A 29 1.32 9.13 -5.15
N ILE A 30 2.50 8.65 -4.77
CA ILE A 30 2.68 7.40 -4.05
C ILE A 30 3.55 7.59 -2.82
N ALA A 31 3.29 6.81 -1.77
CA ALA A 31 4.18 6.70 -0.63
C ALA A 31 4.36 5.22 -0.28
N ASP A 32 5.58 4.83 0.08
CA ASP A 32 5.84 3.49 0.56
C ASP A 32 5.57 3.45 2.07
N SER A 33 4.84 2.45 2.52
CA SER A 33 4.65 2.18 3.94
C SER A 33 5.09 0.77 4.26
N ILE A 34 5.49 0.52 5.50
CA ILE A 34 5.75 -0.84 5.99
C ILE A 34 4.63 -1.18 6.95
N VAL A 35 3.95 -2.29 6.69
CA VAL A 35 2.93 -2.85 7.56
C VAL A 35 3.43 -4.15 8.18
N SER A 36 3.07 -4.39 9.44
CA SER A 36 3.47 -5.55 10.22
C SER A 36 2.25 -6.28 10.77
N ASP A 37 2.30 -7.60 10.71
CA ASP A 37 1.43 -8.49 11.46
C ASP A 37 2.27 -9.49 12.29
N GLU A 38 1.63 -10.49 12.86
CA GLU A 38 2.27 -11.56 13.63
C GLU A 38 3.20 -12.46 12.80
N THR A 39 3.06 -12.47 11.47
CA THR A 39 3.83 -13.33 10.56
C THR A 39 5.07 -12.62 9.99
N GLY A 40 5.05 -11.29 9.95
CA GLY A 40 6.19 -10.49 9.52
C GLY A 40 5.79 -9.11 9.04
N THR A 41 6.61 -8.56 8.13
CA THR A 41 6.43 -7.22 7.57
C THR A 41 6.38 -7.25 6.06
N ILE A 42 5.56 -6.40 5.46
CA ILE A 42 5.49 -6.22 4.01
C ILE A 42 5.39 -4.74 3.66
N LYS A 43 5.97 -4.36 2.52
CA LYS A 43 5.82 -3.01 1.96
C LYS A 43 4.42 -2.86 1.37
N LEU A 44 3.71 -1.81 1.76
CA LEU A 44 2.41 -1.42 1.24
C LEU A 44 2.55 -0.09 0.49
N THR A 45 2.16 -0.08 -0.79
CA THR A 45 2.16 1.14 -1.60
C THR A 45 0.84 1.89 -1.44
N LEU A 46 0.91 3.11 -0.91
CA LEU A 46 -0.22 4.02 -0.75
C LEU A 46 -0.33 4.94 -1.96
N TRP A 47 -1.55 5.11 -2.47
CA TRP A 47 -1.83 5.91 -3.66
C TRP A 47 -2.70 7.12 -3.32
N ASN A 48 -2.33 8.30 -3.85
CA ASN A 48 -3.11 9.53 -3.79
C ASN A 48 -3.65 9.80 -2.36
N GLU A 49 -4.97 9.90 -2.19
CA GLU A 49 -5.62 10.18 -0.90
C GLU A 49 -5.36 9.12 0.18
N GLN A 50 -4.96 7.89 -0.17
CA GLN A 50 -4.57 6.89 0.83
C GLN A 50 -3.35 7.36 1.64
N ILE A 51 -2.49 8.17 1.03
CA ILE A 51 -1.30 8.72 1.66
C ILE A 51 -1.73 9.61 2.83
N ASP A 52 -2.69 10.51 2.64
CA ASP A 52 -3.09 11.43 3.70
C ASP A 52 -3.92 10.75 4.80
N ARG A 53 -4.64 9.68 4.43
CA ARG A 53 -5.48 8.93 5.36
C ARG A 53 -4.69 8.03 6.31
N VAL A 54 -3.67 7.35 5.81
CA VAL A 54 -2.93 6.32 6.56
C VAL A 54 -1.72 6.93 7.26
N ASN A 55 -1.63 6.74 8.58
CA ASN A 55 -0.54 7.23 9.41
C ASN A 55 0.23 6.11 10.09
N VAL A 56 1.44 6.43 10.54
CA VAL A 56 2.24 5.53 11.38
C VAL A 56 1.47 5.26 12.67
N ASN A 57 1.44 4.00 13.08
CA ASN A 57 0.65 3.41 14.17
C ASN A 57 -0.80 3.08 13.86
N ASP A 58 -1.33 3.41 12.69
CA ASP A 58 -2.68 2.98 12.30
C ASP A 58 -2.74 1.47 12.10
N THR A 59 -3.87 0.87 12.43
CA THR A 59 -4.18 -0.50 12.01
C THR A 59 -4.99 -0.43 10.74
N VAL A 60 -4.50 -1.06 9.68
CA VAL A 60 -5.18 -1.09 8.38
C VAL A 60 -5.69 -2.48 8.07
N LYS A 61 -6.93 -2.53 7.58
CA LYS A 61 -7.53 -3.72 6.97
C LYS A 61 -7.48 -3.56 5.45
N ILE A 62 -6.84 -4.53 4.81
CA ILE A 62 -6.73 -4.62 3.36
C ILE A 62 -7.62 -5.77 2.90
N GLU A 63 -8.49 -5.50 1.94
CA GLU A 63 -9.39 -6.48 1.33
C GLU A 63 -9.14 -6.51 -0.18
N ASN A 64 -9.09 -7.70 -0.77
CA ASN A 64 -8.81 -7.92 -2.20
C ASN A 64 -7.52 -7.23 -2.69
N GLY A 65 -6.49 -7.20 -1.85
CA GLY A 65 -5.15 -6.76 -2.23
C GLY A 65 -4.48 -7.72 -3.20
N TYR A 66 -3.35 -7.31 -3.77
CA TYR A 66 -2.53 -8.15 -4.62
C TYR A 66 -1.05 -7.91 -4.35
N ILE A 67 -0.27 -8.97 -4.51
CA ILE A 67 1.18 -8.93 -4.31
C ILE A 67 1.85 -8.87 -5.67
N THR A 68 2.74 -7.90 -5.83
CA THR A 68 3.66 -7.75 -6.96
C THR A 68 5.09 -7.70 -6.48
N SER A 69 6.01 -8.14 -7.31
CA SER A 69 7.44 -7.90 -7.11
C SER A 69 7.87 -6.76 -8.00
N PHE A 70 8.52 -5.74 -7.44
CA PHE A 70 9.10 -4.63 -8.18
C PHE A 70 10.52 -4.40 -7.69
N ARG A 71 11.51 -4.48 -8.60
CA ARG A 71 12.94 -4.38 -8.27
C ARG A 71 13.35 -5.34 -7.14
N ASP A 72 12.94 -6.60 -7.27
CA ASP A 72 13.18 -7.68 -6.31
C ASP A 72 12.57 -7.49 -4.91
N GLU A 73 11.77 -6.44 -4.71
CA GLU A 73 11.00 -6.25 -3.48
C GLU A 73 9.57 -6.72 -3.65
N VAL A 74 9.09 -7.49 -2.69
CA VAL A 74 7.69 -7.91 -2.61
C VAL A 74 6.87 -6.78 -2.00
N GLN A 75 5.81 -6.38 -2.70
CA GLN A 75 4.97 -5.25 -2.32
C GLN A 75 3.50 -5.64 -2.38
N LEU A 76 2.75 -5.28 -1.33
CA LEU A 76 1.31 -5.36 -1.25
C LEU A 76 0.69 -4.08 -1.82
N ASN A 77 -0.27 -4.27 -2.71
CA ASN A 77 -0.96 -3.19 -3.40
C ASN A 77 -2.48 -3.36 -3.28
N VAL A 78 -3.19 -2.24 -3.27
CA VAL A 78 -4.66 -2.20 -3.26
C VAL A 78 -5.14 -1.68 -4.61
N GLY A 79 -5.74 -2.56 -5.40
CA GLY A 79 -6.18 -2.25 -6.77
C GLY A 79 -7.59 -1.70 -6.83
N ARG A 80 -8.11 -1.54 -8.05
CA ARG A 80 -9.48 -1.03 -8.32
C ARG A 80 -10.60 -1.76 -7.55
N TYR A 81 -10.43 -3.06 -7.33
CA TYR A 81 -11.40 -3.91 -6.61
C TYR A 81 -11.00 -4.20 -5.17
N GLY A 82 -9.88 -3.61 -4.73
CA GLY A 82 -9.38 -3.70 -3.37
C GLY A 82 -9.94 -2.57 -2.51
N ARG A 83 -9.93 -2.78 -1.19
CA ARG A 83 -10.28 -1.77 -0.20
C ARG A 83 -9.19 -1.69 0.86
N LEU A 84 -8.87 -0.46 1.24
CA LEU A 84 -8.05 -0.14 2.40
C LEU A 84 -8.92 0.64 3.38
N SER A 85 -9.02 0.12 4.60
CA SER A 85 -9.76 0.75 5.70
C SER A 85 -8.85 0.86 6.92
N ILE A 86 -8.97 1.95 7.67
CA ILE A 86 -8.32 2.11 8.98
C ILE A 86 -9.32 1.61 10.02
N ILE A 87 -8.86 0.82 10.99
CA ILE A 87 -9.68 0.21 12.05
C ILE A 87 -9.13 0.49 13.44
#